data_AF-A0A7G9P0G2-F1
#
_entry.id   AF-A0A7G9P0G2-F1
#
_cell.length_a   1.000
_cell.length_b   1.000
_cell.length_c   1.000
_cell.angle_alpha   90.00
_cell.angle_beta   90.00
_cell.angle_gamma   90.00
#
_symmetry.space_group_name_H-M   'P 1'
#
loop_
_entity.id
_entity.type
_entity.pdbx_description
1 polymer ?
#
loop_
_entity_poly.entity_id
_entity_poly.type
_entity_poly.pdbx_seq_one_letter_code
_entity_poly.pdbx_strand_id
1 'polypeptide(L)'
;MTNLRTIGLVMGISAMCLLAAGRAEALNIQFDYRFDANGMFDVPQRVAALEAAASIYERFADELTAIQPGDGNTWSVSLTRPDGGGTAVVDDLAVAADTVVIFVGGWSFHPSVLGFAGQGQIVNAAGSDEWFDTLAARGQSGALADQPTDYGPWGGAITFNTNVDWHYGPAVAPAGPQPDFLTTAMHELGHILGFGEADSWFELISEGEDDSLLFNGAHTIDLLGEPAELDQYGSHWAEGTYSTVDGMLQETAMDPSTPRGQRQLMTVLDYAGFADIGWEITAVPEPTGLAVMMSVMTIMWRSRRR
;
A
#
# COMPACT_ATOMS: atom_id res chain seq x y z
N MET A 1 -77.04 19.52 8.20
CA MET A 1 -76.73 20.08 6.86
C MET A 1 -76.05 21.43 7.07
N THR A 2 -75.05 21.77 6.25
CA THR A 2 -74.18 22.99 6.26
C THR A 2 -73.18 23.07 7.43
N ASN A 3 -71.88 23.37 7.29
CA ASN A 3 -71.00 23.65 6.14
C ASN A 3 -69.55 23.25 6.51
N LEU A 4 -68.83 22.63 5.56
CA LEU A 4 -67.38 22.50 5.58
C LEU A 4 -66.75 23.85 5.12
N ARG A 5 -65.71 24.30 5.81
CA ARG A 5 -64.71 25.23 5.24
C ARG A 5 -63.33 24.59 5.31
N THR A 6 -62.77 24.43 4.13
CA THR A 6 -61.44 23.99 3.76
C THR A 6 -60.37 24.92 4.34
N ILE A 7 -59.33 24.36 4.94
CA ILE A 7 -58.02 25.01 5.07
C ILE A 7 -57.03 24.09 4.36
N GLY A 8 -56.46 24.58 3.27
CA GLY A 8 -55.43 23.89 2.50
C GLY A 8 -54.09 23.97 3.22
N LEU A 9 -53.37 22.85 3.22
CA LEU A 9 -51.93 22.82 3.48
C LEU A 9 -51.27 22.18 2.26
N VAL A 10 -50.52 23.00 1.52
CA VAL A 10 -49.62 22.54 0.47
C VAL A 10 -48.42 21.91 1.17
N MET A 11 -48.30 20.58 1.13
CA MET A 11 -47.05 19.89 1.46
C MET A 11 -46.18 19.87 0.21
N GLY A 12 -45.10 20.65 0.23
CA GLY A 12 -44.00 20.51 -0.71
C GLY A 12 -43.27 19.20 -0.44
N ILE A 13 -43.17 18.33 -1.45
CA ILE A 13 -42.33 17.14 -1.43
C ILE A 13 -40.93 17.60 -1.80
N SER A 14 -40.03 17.74 -0.82
CA SER A 14 -38.59 17.78 -1.09
C SER A 14 -38.14 16.37 -1.43
N ALA A 15 -37.84 16.12 -2.70
CA ALA A 15 -37.16 14.91 -3.13
C ALA A 15 -35.70 14.99 -2.66
N MET A 16 -35.36 14.22 -1.63
CA MET A 16 -34.00 14.04 -1.19
C MET A 16 -33.37 12.98 -2.10
N CYS A 17 -32.62 13.41 -3.12
CA CYS A 17 -31.76 12.52 -3.87
C CYS A 17 -30.65 12.03 -2.93
N LEU A 18 -30.80 10.80 -2.41
CA LEU A 18 -29.64 10.08 -1.89
C LEU A 18 -28.76 9.72 -3.10
N LEU A 19 -27.72 10.51 -3.30
CA LEU A 19 -26.52 10.03 -3.98
C LEU A 19 -25.99 8.89 -3.12
N ALA A 20 -26.10 7.66 -3.62
CA ALA A 20 -25.31 6.56 -3.09
C ALA A 20 -23.87 6.86 -3.49
N ALA A 21 -23.10 7.46 -2.57
CA ALA A 21 -21.66 7.36 -2.64
C ALA A 21 -21.34 5.86 -2.51
N GLY A 22 -20.83 5.25 -3.58
CA GLY A 22 -20.15 3.97 -3.46
C GLY A 22 -19.07 4.14 -2.40
N ARG A 23 -18.93 3.16 -1.51
CA ARG A 23 -17.70 3.09 -0.74
C ARG A 23 -16.62 2.77 -1.77
N ALA A 24 -15.57 3.57 -1.86
CA ALA A 24 -14.33 3.12 -2.48
C ALA A 24 -13.99 1.76 -1.86
N GLU A 25 -13.83 0.72 -2.69
CA GLU A 25 -13.32 -0.55 -2.18
C GLU A 25 -11.86 -0.33 -1.80
N ALA A 26 -11.47 -0.90 -0.67
CA ALA A 26 -10.07 -0.88 -0.26
C ALA A 26 -9.21 -1.60 -1.29
N LEU A 27 -7.97 -1.14 -1.46
CA LEU A 27 -6.96 -1.83 -2.26
C LEU A 27 -6.88 -3.31 -1.87
N ASN A 28 -6.83 -4.20 -2.85
CA ASN A 28 -6.71 -5.65 -2.70
C ASN A 28 -5.34 -6.11 -3.24
N ILE A 29 -4.50 -6.68 -2.38
CA ILE A 29 -3.22 -7.23 -2.82
C ILE A 29 -3.41 -8.72 -3.10
N GLN A 30 -3.33 -9.10 -4.37
CA GLN A 30 -3.49 -10.50 -4.78
C GLN A 30 -2.12 -11.15 -5.00
N PHE A 31 -1.77 -12.11 -4.15
CA PHE A 31 -0.56 -12.90 -4.33
C PHE A 31 -0.73 -14.01 -5.38
N ASP A 32 0.21 -14.09 -6.32
CA ASP A 32 0.33 -15.14 -7.32
C ASP A 32 1.59 -15.98 -7.07
N TYR A 33 1.37 -17.25 -6.74
CA TYR A 33 2.43 -18.19 -6.35
C TYR A 33 2.98 -19.02 -7.52
N ARG A 34 2.59 -18.75 -8.78
CA ARG A 34 2.99 -19.59 -9.94
C ARG A 34 4.51 -19.66 -10.15
N PHE A 35 5.26 -18.72 -9.58
CA PHE A 35 6.72 -18.65 -9.63
C PHE A 35 7.41 -18.93 -8.28
N ASP A 36 6.69 -19.49 -7.29
CA ASP A 36 7.28 -19.99 -6.04
C ASP A 36 7.77 -21.44 -6.19
N ALA A 37 8.64 -21.72 -7.17
CA ALA A 37 9.07 -23.09 -7.45
C ALA A 37 9.91 -23.73 -6.31
N ASN A 38 10.45 -22.90 -5.40
CA ASN A 38 11.18 -23.35 -4.22
C ASN A 38 10.27 -23.66 -3.02
N GLY A 39 8.95 -23.48 -3.16
CA GLY A 39 7.95 -23.82 -2.14
C GLY A 39 8.11 -22.99 -0.86
N MET A 40 8.52 -21.73 -0.97
CA MET A 40 8.65 -20.87 0.20
C MET A 40 7.29 -20.67 0.87
N PHE A 41 6.22 -20.55 0.10
CA PHE A 41 4.85 -20.28 0.55
C PHE A 41 3.94 -21.52 0.55
N ASP A 42 4.49 -22.72 0.38
CA ASP A 42 3.79 -23.99 0.66
C ASP A 42 3.48 -24.20 2.17
N VAL A 43 3.87 -23.23 3.00
CA VAL A 43 3.68 -23.23 4.46
C VAL A 43 2.63 -22.18 4.84
N PRO A 44 1.47 -22.58 5.40
CA PRO A 44 0.38 -21.65 5.73
C PRO A 44 0.76 -20.47 6.63
N GLN A 45 1.72 -20.68 7.55
CA GLN A 45 2.20 -19.60 8.42
C GLN A 45 2.89 -18.48 7.64
N ARG A 46 3.60 -18.80 6.56
CA ARG A 46 4.34 -17.83 5.75
C ARG A 46 3.39 -17.04 4.85
N VAL A 47 2.36 -17.73 4.32
CA VAL A 47 1.22 -17.08 3.65
C VAL A 47 0.55 -16.11 4.62
N ALA A 48 0.19 -16.54 5.84
CA ALA A 48 -0.44 -15.66 6.82
C ALA A 48 0.42 -14.44 7.21
N ALA A 49 1.74 -14.58 7.23
CA ALA A 49 2.65 -13.45 7.49
C ALA A 49 2.69 -12.46 6.31
N LEU A 50 2.63 -12.97 5.07
CA LEU A 50 2.57 -12.17 3.86
C LEU A 50 1.23 -11.43 3.73
N GLU A 51 0.11 -12.11 4.01
CA GLU A 51 -1.23 -11.50 4.08
C GLU A 51 -1.32 -10.42 5.16
N ALA A 52 -0.64 -10.63 6.30
CA ALA A 52 -0.56 -9.61 7.34
C ALA A 52 0.17 -8.35 6.84
N ALA A 53 1.20 -8.50 6.00
CA ALA A 53 1.89 -7.37 5.38
C ALA A 53 0.98 -6.65 4.37
N ALA A 54 0.26 -7.40 3.52
CA ALA A 54 -0.72 -6.84 2.59
C ALA A 54 -1.78 -5.98 3.30
N SER A 55 -2.34 -6.48 4.41
CA SER A 55 -3.41 -5.80 5.15
C SER A 55 -3.07 -4.38 5.64
N ILE A 56 -1.77 -4.03 5.70
CA ILE A 56 -1.30 -2.70 6.06
C ILE A 56 -1.62 -1.67 4.95
N TYR A 57 -1.62 -2.12 3.70
CA TYR A 57 -1.89 -1.31 2.50
C TYR A 57 -3.35 -1.38 2.03
N GLU A 58 -4.11 -2.40 2.45
CA GLU A 58 -5.56 -2.51 2.18
C GLU A 58 -6.41 -1.44 2.89
N ARG A 59 -5.79 -0.39 3.44
CA ARG A 59 -6.45 0.84 3.91
C ARG A 59 -6.39 1.98 2.89
N PHE A 60 -5.66 1.79 1.79
CA PHE A 60 -5.62 2.73 0.69
C PHE A 60 -6.94 2.63 -0.07
N ALA A 61 -7.54 3.78 -0.39
CA ALA A 61 -8.92 3.90 -0.87
C ALA A 61 -9.02 4.46 -2.29
N ASP A 62 -7.90 4.44 -3.02
CA ASP A 62 -7.82 4.76 -4.43
C ASP A 62 -8.71 3.82 -5.26
N GLU A 63 -9.25 4.35 -6.36
CA GLU A 63 -10.06 3.59 -7.32
C GLU A 63 -9.22 3.22 -8.55
N LEU A 64 -8.66 2.01 -8.60
CA LEU A 64 -7.84 1.54 -9.73
C LEU A 64 -8.71 0.90 -10.81
N THR A 65 -8.68 1.46 -12.02
CA THR A 65 -9.35 0.89 -13.20
C THR A 65 -8.76 -0.48 -13.54
N ALA A 66 -9.60 -1.49 -13.79
CA ALA A 66 -9.16 -2.84 -14.14
C ALA A 66 -8.34 -2.89 -15.44
N ILE A 67 -7.32 -3.76 -15.49
CA ILE A 67 -6.61 -4.10 -16.73
C ILE A 67 -7.23 -5.40 -17.26
N GLN A 68 -7.99 -5.30 -18.35
CA GLN A 68 -8.70 -6.45 -18.93
C GLN A 68 -8.34 -6.61 -20.42
N PRO A 69 -7.41 -7.53 -20.74
CA PRO A 69 -7.09 -7.86 -22.14
C PRO A 69 -8.30 -8.45 -22.87
N GLY A 70 -8.40 -8.18 -24.17
CA GLY A 70 -9.55 -8.55 -24.99
C GLY A 70 -9.88 -7.51 -26.05
N ASP A 71 -10.75 -7.85 -27.01
CA ASP A 71 -11.22 -6.92 -28.05
C ASP A 71 -10.11 -6.18 -28.84
N GLY A 72 -8.94 -6.81 -29.00
CA GLY A 72 -7.78 -6.24 -29.68
C GLY A 72 -6.77 -5.55 -28.76
N ASN A 73 -7.10 -5.39 -27.48
CA ASN A 73 -6.18 -4.96 -26.43
C ASN A 73 -5.38 -6.16 -25.90
N THR A 74 -4.06 -6.08 -25.95
CA THR A 74 -3.13 -7.08 -25.44
C THR A 74 -1.94 -6.40 -24.76
N TRP A 75 -1.28 -7.13 -23.87
CA TRP A 75 -0.02 -6.70 -23.27
C TRP A 75 0.78 -7.87 -22.73
N SER A 76 2.08 -7.64 -22.56
CA SER A 76 3.00 -8.60 -21.96
C SER A 76 3.91 -7.86 -21.00
N VAL A 77 4.07 -8.41 -19.79
CA VAL A 77 5.00 -7.90 -18.80
C VAL A 77 6.13 -8.90 -18.55
N SER A 78 7.36 -8.41 -18.57
CA SER A 78 8.56 -9.15 -18.24
C SER A 78 8.95 -8.88 -16.79
N LEU A 79 9.19 -9.92 -16.00
CA LEU A 79 9.57 -9.80 -14.59
C LEU A 79 10.67 -10.79 -14.21
N THR A 80 11.46 -10.44 -13.19
CA THR A 80 12.39 -11.38 -12.55
C THR A 80 11.59 -12.38 -11.73
N ARG A 81 11.84 -13.67 -11.94
CA ARG A 81 11.11 -14.73 -11.26
C ARG A 81 11.54 -14.84 -9.78
N PRO A 82 10.59 -14.88 -8.84
CA PRO A 82 10.87 -15.05 -7.42
C PRO A 82 11.57 -16.34 -6.98
N ASP A 83 11.69 -17.34 -7.85
CA ASP A 83 12.42 -18.58 -7.58
C ASP A 83 13.90 -18.55 -8.02
N GLY A 84 14.36 -17.43 -8.60
CA GLY A 84 15.69 -17.30 -9.19
C GLY A 84 15.83 -17.93 -10.57
N GLY A 85 14.72 -18.29 -11.22
CA GLY A 85 14.69 -18.88 -12.56
C GLY A 85 15.00 -17.91 -13.71
N GLY A 86 15.55 -16.72 -13.44
CA GLY A 86 15.80 -15.68 -14.42
C GLY A 86 14.57 -14.81 -14.64
N THR A 87 14.19 -14.59 -15.91
CA THR A 87 13.08 -13.72 -16.30
C THR A 87 11.91 -14.53 -16.84
N ALA A 88 10.68 -14.11 -16.53
CA ALA A 88 9.45 -14.63 -17.12
C ALA A 88 8.71 -13.51 -17.86
N VAL A 89 8.00 -13.87 -18.93
CA VAL A 89 7.02 -13.01 -19.58
C VAL A 89 5.63 -13.54 -19.25
N VAL A 90 4.75 -12.66 -18.78
CA VAL A 90 3.35 -12.94 -18.52
C VAL A 90 2.54 -12.20 -19.57
N ASP A 91 1.91 -12.96 -20.45
CA ASP A 91 1.05 -12.44 -21.52
C ASP A 91 -0.38 -12.28 -21.02
N ASP A 92 -1.02 -11.18 -21.43
CA ASP A 92 -2.43 -10.87 -21.22
C ASP A 92 -2.87 -11.10 -19.76
N LEU A 93 -2.07 -10.58 -18.81
CA LEU A 93 -2.43 -10.60 -17.41
C LEU A 93 -3.68 -9.73 -17.19
N ALA A 94 -4.75 -10.36 -16.70
CA ALA A 94 -5.92 -9.63 -16.23
C ALA A 94 -5.71 -9.21 -14.77
N VAL A 95 -5.95 -7.92 -14.50
CA VAL A 95 -5.88 -7.33 -13.16
C VAL A 95 -7.25 -6.73 -12.86
N ALA A 96 -7.91 -7.17 -11.79
CA ALA A 96 -9.21 -6.64 -11.40
C ALA A 96 -9.11 -5.16 -10.98
N ALA A 97 -10.25 -4.48 -10.91
CA ALA A 97 -10.31 -3.16 -10.30
C ALA A 97 -9.79 -3.23 -8.86
N ASP A 98 -9.17 -2.14 -8.40
CA ASP A 98 -8.67 -1.97 -7.02
C ASP A 98 -7.69 -3.08 -6.57
N THR A 99 -7.14 -3.84 -7.51
CA THR A 99 -6.30 -5.01 -7.22
C THR A 99 -4.88 -4.80 -7.74
N VAL A 100 -3.89 -5.17 -6.95
CA VAL A 100 -2.46 -5.20 -7.35
C VAL A 100 -1.99 -6.65 -7.30
N VAL A 101 -1.46 -7.17 -8.42
CA VAL A 101 -1.04 -8.58 -8.50
C VAL A 101 0.45 -8.71 -8.19
N ILE A 102 0.79 -9.49 -7.16
CA ILE A 102 2.18 -9.67 -6.72
C ILE A 102 2.60 -11.13 -6.94
N PHE A 103 3.53 -11.35 -7.87
CA PHE A 103 4.19 -12.64 -8.02
C PHE A 103 5.20 -12.83 -6.88
N VAL A 104 5.01 -13.85 -6.05
CA VAL A 104 5.83 -14.05 -4.85
C VAL A 104 6.51 -15.40 -4.84
N GLY A 105 7.66 -15.46 -4.18
CA GLY A 105 8.41 -16.70 -3.96
C GLY A 105 9.69 -16.46 -3.19
N GLY A 106 10.48 -17.51 -3.07
CA GLY A 106 11.78 -17.45 -2.40
C GLY A 106 12.92 -17.91 -3.27
N TRP A 107 14.07 -17.24 -3.15
CA TRP A 107 15.32 -17.67 -3.77
C TRP A 107 16.50 -17.48 -2.80
N SER A 108 17.56 -18.27 -2.96
CA SER A 108 18.74 -18.21 -2.10
C SER A 108 19.74 -17.21 -2.65
N PHE A 109 20.02 -16.15 -1.89
CA PHE A 109 21.06 -15.16 -2.21
C PHE A 109 21.81 -14.72 -0.93
N HIS A 110 22.70 -13.72 -1.06
CA HIS A 110 23.58 -13.33 0.05
C HIS A 110 22.77 -12.93 1.30
N PRO A 111 23.09 -13.42 2.51
CA PRO A 111 22.26 -13.23 3.72
C PRO A 111 22.06 -11.79 4.22
N SER A 112 22.80 -10.83 3.66
CA SER A 112 22.64 -9.40 3.97
C SER A 112 21.48 -8.76 3.21
N VAL A 113 20.98 -9.41 2.15
CA VAL A 113 19.79 -8.97 1.41
C VAL A 113 18.65 -9.87 1.87
N LEU A 114 17.57 -9.27 2.37
CA LEU A 114 16.44 -9.99 2.95
C LEU A 114 15.35 -10.23 1.90
N GLY A 115 15.05 -9.22 1.10
CA GLY A 115 14.13 -9.30 -0.02
C GLY A 115 14.57 -8.36 -1.14
N PHE A 116 13.86 -8.42 -2.25
CA PHE A 116 13.80 -7.35 -3.23
C PHE A 116 12.49 -7.46 -4.00
N ALA A 117 11.94 -6.30 -4.36
CA ALA A 117 10.75 -6.15 -5.18
C ALA A 117 11.08 -5.52 -6.54
N GLY A 118 10.14 -5.64 -7.48
CA GLY A 118 10.15 -4.85 -8.70
C GLY A 118 8.91 -5.07 -9.56
N GLN A 119 8.46 -4.02 -10.24
CA GLN A 119 7.23 -3.99 -11.05
C GLN A 119 7.41 -4.64 -12.44
N GLY A 120 8.58 -5.19 -12.74
CA GLY A 120 8.89 -5.69 -14.08
C GLY A 120 8.86 -4.58 -15.13
N GLN A 121 8.70 -4.95 -16.40
CA GLN A 121 8.71 -4.04 -17.54
C GLN A 121 7.64 -4.48 -18.55
N ILE A 122 6.79 -3.56 -19.01
CA ILE A 122 5.89 -3.83 -20.14
C ILE A 122 6.76 -3.95 -21.40
N VAL A 123 6.82 -5.15 -21.99
CA VAL A 123 7.69 -5.45 -23.14
C VAL A 123 6.95 -5.46 -24.47
N ASN A 124 5.62 -5.56 -24.42
CA ASN A 124 4.76 -5.50 -25.58
C ASN A 124 3.37 -5.04 -25.16
N ALA A 125 2.72 -4.20 -25.98
CA ALA A 125 1.32 -3.82 -25.81
C ALA A 125 0.73 -3.43 -27.17
N ALA A 126 -0.54 -3.74 -27.38
CA ALA A 126 -1.31 -3.32 -28.54
C ALA A 126 -2.75 -3.01 -28.09
N GLY A 127 -3.39 -2.01 -28.69
CA GLY A 127 -4.74 -1.62 -28.32
C GLY A 127 -5.08 -0.19 -28.70
N SER A 128 -6.13 0.35 -28.09
CA SER A 128 -6.51 1.77 -28.20
C SER A 128 -5.62 2.69 -27.35
N ASP A 129 -5.73 4.00 -27.56
CA ASP A 129 -5.05 5.01 -26.71
C ASP A 129 -5.50 4.87 -25.24
N GLU A 130 -6.81 4.70 -25.01
CA GLU A 130 -7.38 4.46 -23.66
C GLU A 130 -6.82 3.18 -23.00
N TRP A 131 -6.45 2.18 -23.79
CA TRP A 131 -5.80 0.97 -23.27
C TRP A 131 -4.39 1.26 -22.78
N PHE A 132 -3.60 2.02 -23.54
CA PHE A 132 -2.27 2.43 -23.10
C PHE A 132 -2.32 3.31 -21.84
N ASP A 133 -3.28 4.23 -21.76
CA ASP A 133 -3.51 5.04 -20.55
C ASP A 133 -3.89 4.16 -19.35
N THR A 134 -4.72 3.13 -19.57
CA THR A 134 -5.09 2.17 -18.50
C THR A 134 -3.87 1.39 -18.01
N LEU A 135 -3.00 0.92 -18.90
CA LEU A 135 -1.77 0.20 -18.52
C LEU A 135 -0.80 1.07 -17.73
N ALA A 136 -0.72 2.37 -18.05
CA ALA A 136 0.24 3.28 -17.44
C ALA A 136 -0.24 3.89 -16.12
N ALA A 137 -1.54 4.20 -15.99
CA ALA A 137 -2.05 4.99 -14.87
C ALA A 137 -3.28 4.40 -14.17
N ARG A 138 -3.91 3.37 -14.75
CA ARG A 138 -5.12 2.74 -14.17
C ARG A 138 -6.22 3.73 -13.76
N GLY A 139 -6.36 4.82 -14.52
CA GLY A 139 -7.37 5.85 -14.27
C GLY A 139 -7.05 6.83 -13.14
N GLN A 140 -5.86 6.75 -12.54
CA GLN A 140 -5.41 7.68 -11.50
C GLN A 140 -5.17 9.08 -12.05
N SER A 141 -5.73 10.08 -11.37
CA SER A 141 -5.78 11.45 -11.86
C SER A 141 -4.49 12.19 -11.51
N GLY A 142 -3.61 12.34 -12.51
CA GLY A 142 -2.32 12.99 -12.33
C GLY A 142 -1.15 12.05 -12.62
N ALA A 143 -1.38 10.75 -12.73
CA ALA A 143 -0.36 9.76 -13.06
C ALA A 143 0.21 9.91 -14.49
N LEU A 144 -0.57 10.49 -15.42
CA LEU A 144 -0.13 10.78 -16.80
C LEU A 144 0.19 12.27 -17.05
N ALA A 145 0.25 13.09 -15.99
CA ALA A 145 0.59 14.51 -16.14
C ALA A 145 2.08 14.68 -16.50
N ASP A 146 2.45 15.83 -17.10
CA ASP A 146 3.86 16.16 -17.37
C ASP A 146 4.71 16.18 -16.08
N GLN A 147 4.07 16.51 -14.95
CA GLN A 147 4.60 16.39 -13.60
C GLN A 147 3.66 15.45 -12.83
N PRO A 148 3.98 14.14 -12.77
CA PRO A 148 3.09 13.17 -12.16
C PRO A 148 2.87 13.45 -10.67
N THR A 149 1.62 13.34 -10.22
CA THR A 149 1.25 13.54 -8.80
C THR A 149 0.55 12.31 -8.22
N ASP A 150 0.44 11.25 -8.99
CA ASP A 150 -0.38 10.09 -8.67
C ASP A 150 0.25 8.82 -9.27
N TYR A 151 -0.15 7.64 -8.79
CA TYR A 151 0.45 6.37 -9.15
C TYR A 151 -0.58 5.22 -9.21
N GLY A 152 -0.61 4.50 -10.33
CA GLY A 152 -1.54 3.39 -10.55
C GLY A 152 -0.84 2.11 -11.03
N PRO A 153 -0.28 1.29 -10.13
CA PRO A 153 0.47 0.10 -10.54
C PRO A 153 -0.45 -1.05 -10.96
N TRP A 154 0.04 -1.89 -11.88
CA TRP A 154 -0.58 -3.19 -12.17
C TRP A 154 -0.23 -4.22 -11.09
N GLY A 155 0.97 -4.13 -10.52
CA GLY A 155 1.58 -5.21 -9.74
C GLY A 155 3.09 -5.28 -9.85
N GLY A 156 3.63 -6.43 -9.48
CA GLY A 156 5.06 -6.68 -9.54
C GLY A 156 5.44 -8.07 -9.04
N ALA A 157 6.71 -8.24 -8.69
CA ALA A 157 7.22 -9.47 -8.11
C ALA A 157 8.06 -9.18 -6.87
N ILE A 158 7.98 -10.05 -5.87
CA ILE A 158 8.80 -9.99 -4.66
C ILE A 158 9.52 -11.32 -4.46
N THR A 159 10.83 -11.24 -4.26
CA THR A 159 11.68 -12.38 -3.96
C THR A 159 12.18 -12.27 -2.52
N PHE A 160 11.91 -13.27 -1.69
CA PHE A 160 12.45 -13.31 -0.33
C PHE A 160 13.63 -14.29 -0.22
N ASN A 161 14.61 -13.96 0.63
CA ASN A 161 15.81 -14.77 0.77
C ASN A 161 15.54 -16.08 1.52
N THR A 162 15.70 -17.23 0.86
CA THR A 162 15.52 -18.54 1.53
C THR A 162 16.71 -18.96 2.39
N ASN A 163 17.83 -18.23 2.35
CA ASN A 163 19.05 -18.51 3.13
C ASN A 163 19.08 -17.75 4.47
N VAL A 164 17.91 -17.36 4.97
CA VAL A 164 17.73 -16.57 6.19
C VAL A 164 16.76 -17.28 7.13
N ASP A 165 17.09 -17.29 8.43
CA ASP A 165 16.22 -17.82 9.48
C ASP A 165 15.20 -16.77 9.91
N TRP A 166 14.11 -16.67 9.14
CA TRP A 166 13.05 -15.69 9.32
C TRP A 166 12.20 -15.92 10.56
N HIS A 167 11.76 -14.80 11.13
CA HIS A 167 10.64 -14.78 12.05
C HIS A 167 9.33 -14.48 11.29
N TYR A 168 8.38 -15.41 11.30
CA TYR A 168 7.10 -15.30 10.56
C TYR A 168 5.87 -15.01 11.44
N GLY A 169 6.03 -14.75 12.74
CA GLY A 169 4.87 -14.55 13.62
C GLY A 169 4.28 -13.14 13.49
N PRO A 170 3.12 -12.91 12.85
CA PRO A 170 2.62 -11.54 12.67
C PRO A 170 2.18 -10.88 13.98
N ALA A 171 1.79 -11.64 15.00
CA ALA A 171 1.24 -11.11 16.24
C ALA A 171 2.28 -10.66 17.30
N VAL A 172 3.51 -11.16 17.22
CA VAL A 172 4.56 -10.91 18.23
C VAL A 172 5.85 -10.61 17.51
N ALA A 173 6.62 -9.59 17.92
CA ALA A 173 7.93 -9.31 17.34
C ALA A 173 8.96 -10.43 17.63
N PRO A 174 10.02 -10.57 16.82
CA PRO A 174 11.08 -11.55 17.10
C PRO A 174 11.74 -11.31 18.46
N ALA A 175 12.06 -12.38 19.17
CA ALA A 175 12.73 -12.34 20.48
C ALA A 175 14.27 -12.56 20.41
N GLY A 176 14.85 -12.57 19.20
CA GLY A 176 16.24 -12.92 18.93
C GLY A 176 16.72 -12.34 17.59
N PRO A 177 17.89 -12.73 17.06
CA PRO A 177 18.52 -12.07 15.90
C PRO A 177 17.88 -12.41 14.54
N GLN A 178 16.68 -12.98 14.55
CA GLN A 178 15.93 -13.30 13.34
C GLN A 178 15.43 -12.01 12.71
N PRO A 179 15.55 -11.81 11.39
CA PRO A 179 14.85 -10.74 10.71
C PRO A 179 13.34 -11.03 10.71
N ASP A 180 12.55 -9.98 10.87
CA ASP A 180 11.09 -10.07 10.90
C ASP A 180 10.55 -10.06 9.45
N PHE A 181 9.89 -11.15 9.06
CA PHE A 181 9.35 -11.28 7.71
C PHE A 181 8.25 -10.25 7.42
N LEU A 182 7.44 -9.91 8.43
CA LEU A 182 6.39 -8.90 8.29
C LEU A 182 6.99 -7.53 7.95
N THR A 183 8.01 -7.09 8.69
CA THR A 183 8.75 -5.84 8.37
C THR A 183 9.24 -5.83 6.93
N THR A 184 9.97 -6.87 6.50
CA THR A 184 10.53 -6.91 5.15
C THR A 184 9.44 -6.99 4.09
N ALA A 185 8.43 -7.85 4.25
CA ALA A 185 7.36 -7.97 3.27
C ALA A 185 6.57 -6.67 3.10
N MET A 186 6.33 -5.94 4.19
CA MET A 186 5.72 -4.61 4.15
C MET A 186 6.61 -3.63 3.36
N HIS A 187 7.90 -3.54 3.68
CA HIS A 187 8.86 -2.69 2.97
C HIS A 187 8.86 -2.96 1.46
N GLU A 188 9.00 -4.23 1.06
CA GLU A 188 9.04 -4.62 -0.36
C GLU A 188 7.71 -4.35 -1.10
N LEU A 189 6.58 -4.52 -0.43
CA LEU A 189 5.28 -4.11 -0.97
C LEU A 189 5.21 -2.60 -1.19
N GLY A 190 5.83 -1.82 -0.29
CA GLY A 190 5.90 -0.37 -0.41
C GLY A 190 6.56 0.09 -1.71
N HIS A 191 7.65 -0.56 -2.13
CA HIS A 191 8.28 -0.29 -3.41
C HIS A 191 7.36 -0.59 -4.60
N ILE A 192 6.64 -1.71 -4.59
CA ILE A 192 5.67 -2.02 -5.65
C ILE A 192 4.58 -0.94 -5.74
N LEU A 193 4.20 -0.36 -4.60
CA LEU A 193 3.23 0.73 -4.52
C LEU A 193 3.84 2.11 -4.79
N GLY A 194 5.07 2.18 -5.29
CA GLY A 194 5.67 3.40 -5.86
C GLY A 194 6.61 4.14 -4.94
N PHE A 195 6.78 3.71 -3.70
CA PHE A 195 7.73 4.34 -2.78
C PHE A 195 9.16 4.13 -3.29
N GLY A 196 9.88 5.20 -3.60
CA GLY A 196 11.22 5.11 -4.19
C GLY A 196 11.27 4.73 -5.67
N GLU A 197 10.11 4.57 -6.33
CA GLU A 197 9.99 3.95 -7.67
C GLU A 197 9.00 4.66 -8.61
N ALA A 198 7.99 5.37 -8.10
CA ALA A 198 6.98 6.03 -8.91
C ALA A 198 7.51 7.31 -9.57
N ASP A 199 6.99 7.65 -10.76
CA ASP A 199 7.31 8.93 -11.38
C ASP A 199 6.86 10.12 -10.49
N SER A 200 5.74 9.99 -9.78
CA SER A 200 5.28 10.97 -8.79
C SER A 200 6.18 11.08 -7.55
N TRP A 201 6.94 10.02 -7.22
CA TRP A 201 7.99 10.09 -6.21
C TRP A 201 9.19 10.89 -6.74
N PHE A 202 9.67 10.57 -7.94
CA PHE A 202 10.83 11.23 -8.52
C PHE A 202 10.62 12.72 -8.81
N GLU A 203 9.39 13.14 -9.14
CA GLU A 203 9.03 14.56 -9.33
C GLU A 203 9.24 15.39 -8.05
N LEU A 204 9.19 14.75 -6.87
CA LEU A 204 9.35 15.41 -5.58
C LEU A 204 10.81 15.46 -5.10
N ILE A 205 11.76 14.88 -5.84
CA ILE A 205 13.17 14.86 -5.47
C ILE A 205 13.90 16.10 -5.98
N SER A 206 14.69 16.72 -5.10
CA SER A 206 15.64 17.78 -5.45
C SER A 206 17.00 17.57 -4.78
N GLU A 207 18.05 18.17 -5.35
CA GLU A 207 19.37 18.22 -4.70
C GLU A 207 19.39 19.29 -3.60
N GLY A 208 19.91 18.93 -2.43
CA GLY A 208 20.19 19.81 -1.30
C GLY A 208 21.50 20.59 -1.44
N GLU A 209 21.82 21.46 -0.47
CA GLU A 209 23.03 22.29 -0.51
C GLU A 209 24.35 21.51 -0.36
N ASP A 210 24.28 20.27 0.15
CA ASP A 210 25.40 19.39 0.47
C ASP A 210 25.42 18.11 -0.37
N ASP A 211 24.86 18.17 -1.59
CA ASP A 211 24.68 17.04 -2.50
C ASP A 211 23.76 15.91 -1.92
N SER A 212 23.00 16.20 -0.86
CA SER A 212 21.93 15.33 -0.38
C SER A 212 20.75 15.29 -1.36
N LEU A 213 19.98 14.20 -1.32
CA LEU A 213 18.70 14.11 -2.01
C LEU A 213 17.59 14.43 -1.02
N LEU A 214 16.71 15.36 -1.39
CA LEU A 214 15.61 15.83 -0.56
C LEU A 214 14.28 15.47 -1.21
N PHE A 215 13.35 14.97 -0.41
CA PHE A 215 11.96 14.69 -0.81
C PHE A 215 11.04 15.82 -0.36
N ASN A 216 10.42 16.49 -1.34
CA ASN A 216 9.65 17.72 -1.16
C ASN A 216 8.13 17.49 -1.18
N GLY A 217 7.69 16.33 -0.71
CA GLY A 217 6.26 16.04 -0.56
C GLY A 217 5.57 16.99 0.43
N ALA A 218 4.37 17.45 0.10
CA ALA A 218 3.63 18.42 0.91
C ALA A 218 3.22 17.84 2.28
N HIS A 219 2.75 16.60 2.33
CA HIS A 219 2.42 15.89 3.57
C HIS A 219 3.66 15.61 4.41
N THR A 220 4.77 15.25 3.76
CA THR A 220 6.07 15.07 4.41
C THR A 220 6.56 16.38 5.05
N ILE A 221 6.52 17.48 4.31
CA ILE A 221 6.90 18.82 4.81
C ILE A 221 5.95 19.28 5.92
N ASP A 222 4.64 19.06 5.80
CA ASP A 222 3.67 19.41 6.84
C ASP A 222 3.95 18.66 8.15
N LEU A 223 4.45 17.42 8.06
CA LEU A 223 4.80 16.60 9.21
C LEU A 223 6.13 17.01 9.86
N LEU A 224 7.17 17.25 9.06
CA LEU A 224 8.54 17.49 9.55
C LEU A 224 8.86 18.97 9.74
N GLY A 225 8.17 19.86 9.02
CA GLY A 225 8.48 21.28 8.89
C GLY A 225 9.53 21.61 7.83
N GLU A 226 10.09 20.58 7.17
CA GLU A 226 11.14 20.65 6.15
C GLU A 226 11.10 19.42 5.24
N PRO A 227 11.75 19.44 4.06
CA PRO A 227 11.90 18.26 3.22
C PRO A 227 12.57 17.10 3.96
N ALA A 228 12.19 15.86 3.66
CA ALA A 228 12.87 14.69 4.22
C ALA A 228 14.15 14.39 3.44
N GLU A 229 15.22 14.00 4.14
CA GLU A 229 16.43 13.46 3.49
C GLU A 229 16.16 12.04 2.97
N LEU A 230 16.71 11.75 1.80
CA LEU A 230 16.69 10.43 1.17
C LEU A 230 18.06 9.76 1.27
N ASP A 231 18.08 8.45 1.04
CA ASP A 231 19.34 7.75 0.81
C ASP A 231 20.06 8.27 -0.46
N GLN A 232 21.32 7.86 -0.63
CA GLN A 232 22.14 8.29 -1.78
C GLN A 232 21.60 7.86 -3.16
N TYR A 233 20.57 7.01 -3.20
CA TYR A 233 19.96 6.51 -4.42
C TYR A 233 18.59 7.17 -4.70
N GLY A 234 18.02 7.87 -3.71
CA GLY A 234 16.70 8.49 -3.81
C GLY A 234 15.54 7.49 -3.69
N SER A 235 15.80 6.26 -3.22
CA SER A 235 14.81 5.17 -3.19
C SER A 235 14.25 4.87 -1.80
N HIS A 236 14.87 5.43 -0.76
CA HIS A 236 14.48 5.23 0.63
C HIS A 236 14.59 6.56 1.38
N TRP A 237 13.96 6.64 2.55
CA TRP A 237 14.37 7.66 3.52
C TRP A 237 15.86 7.52 3.84
N ALA A 238 16.52 8.59 4.29
CA ALA A 238 17.89 8.49 4.75
C ALA A 238 18.03 7.44 5.88
N GLU A 239 19.14 6.70 5.91
CA GLU A 239 19.43 5.72 6.96
C GLU A 239 19.33 6.35 8.36
N GLY A 240 18.62 5.69 9.26
CA GLY A 240 18.39 6.17 10.61
C GLY A 240 17.31 7.24 10.71
N THR A 241 16.38 7.30 9.74
CA THR A 241 15.24 8.22 9.80
C THR A 241 14.20 7.69 10.80
N TYR A 242 13.75 8.56 11.72
CA TYR A 242 12.76 8.19 12.73
C TYR A 242 11.47 8.97 12.57
N SER A 243 10.38 8.28 12.91
CA SER A 243 9.05 8.87 13.04
C SER A 243 8.27 8.11 14.11
N THR A 244 6.95 8.07 14.04
CA THR A 244 6.13 7.42 15.07
C THR A 244 5.16 6.38 14.52
N VAL A 245 4.96 5.32 15.30
CA VAL A 245 3.87 4.34 15.17
C VAL A 245 3.06 4.44 16.46
N ASP A 246 1.77 4.77 16.36
CA ASP A 246 0.89 4.98 17.53
C ASP A 246 1.48 5.96 18.57
N GLY A 247 2.19 6.98 18.10
CA GLY A 247 2.87 7.99 18.94
C GLY A 247 4.17 7.51 19.61
N MET A 248 4.60 6.28 19.35
CA MET A 248 5.87 5.73 19.83
C MET A 248 6.95 5.89 18.76
N LEU A 249 8.12 6.38 19.17
CA LEU A 249 9.26 6.59 18.29
C LEU A 249 9.76 5.24 17.71
N GLN A 250 9.90 5.18 16.39
CA GLN A 250 10.41 4.03 15.64
C GLN A 250 11.14 4.54 14.39
N GLU A 251 12.20 3.85 14.00
CA GLU A 251 12.81 4.04 12.68
C GLU A 251 11.78 3.73 11.59
N THR A 252 11.84 4.47 10.49
CA THR A 252 10.89 4.36 9.39
C THR A 252 10.93 2.99 8.74
N ALA A 253 9.78 2.52 8.29
CA ALA A 253 9.69 1.24 7.60
C ALA A 253 10.37 1.27 6.22
N MET A 254 10.41 2.43 5.56
CA MET A 254 11.06 2.63 4.26
C MET A 254 12.52 3.14 4.39
N ASP A 255 13.19 2.78 5.49
CA ASP A 255 14.64 2.94 5.67
C ASP A 255 15.41 1.91 4.82
N PRO A 256 16.60 2.22 4.25
CA PRO A 256 17.37 1.28 3.43
C PRO A 256 17.89 0.06 4.21
N SER A 257 17.82 0.07 5.56
CA SER A 257 18.19 -1.07 6.38
C SER A 257 17.01 -1.64 7.17
N THR A 258 16.96 -2.97 7.25
CA THR A 258 16.04 -3.67 8.16
C THR A 258 16.83 -4.24 9.34
N PRO A 259 16.64 -3.74 10.58
CA PRO A 259 17.32 -4.25 11.75
C PRO A 259 16.83 -5.66 12.08
N ARG A 260 17.79 -6.53 12.42
CA ARG A 260 17.51 -7.88 12.89
C ARG A 260 16.96 -7.84 14.31
N GLY A 261 16.02 -8.73 14.60
CA GLY A 261 15.44 -8.91 15.94
C GLY A 261 14.52 -7.80 16.41
N GLN A 262 14.04 -6.98 15.48
CA GLN A 262 13.06 -5.94 15.74
C GLN A 262 11.95 -6.01 14.71
N ARG A 263 10.77 -5.50 15.10
CA ARG A 263 9.69 -5.23 14.17
C ARG A 263 9.65 -3.73 13.93
N GLN A 264 9.58 -3.33 12.66
CA GLN A 264 9.24 -1.97 12.26
C GLN A 264 7.95 -2.04 11.46
N LEU A 265 7.00 -1.18 11.81
CA LEU A 265 5.74 -0.98 11.08
C LEU A 265 5.76 0.38 10.36
N MET A 266 4.84 0.59 9.43
CA MET A 266 4.67 1.88 8.77
C MET A 266 4.50 3.00 9.80
N THR A 267 5.42 3.96 9.76
CA THR A 267 5.35 5.17 10.57
C THR A 267 4.44 6.21 9.92
N VAL A 268 4.11 7.26 10.67
CA VAL A 268 3.38 8.41 10.11
C VAL A 268 4.13 9.13 8.99
N LEU A 269 5.47 9.05 8.95
CA LEU A 269 6.27 9.60 7.85
C LEU A 269 6.17 8.72 6.61
N ASP A 270 6.23 7.39 6.77
CA ASP A 270 6.07 6.48 5.63
C ASP A 270 4.70 6.69 4.95
N TYR A 271 3.63 6.81 5.73
CA TYR A 271 2.30 7.13 5.20
C TYR A 271 2.23 8.53 4.56
N ALA A 272 2.93 9.53 5.08
CA ALA A 272 2.99 10.84 4.45
C ALA A 272 3.62 10.76 3.06
N GLY A 273 4.71 9.99 2.90
CA GLY A 273 5.32 9.74 1.60
C GLY A 273 4.38 9.05 0.61
N PHE A 274 3.58 8.07 1.05
CA PHE A 274 2.55 7.46 0.19
C PHE A 274 1.45 8.44 -0.23
N ALA A 275 1.01 9.32 0.68
CA ALA A 275 0.03 10.35 0.35
C ALA A 275 0.60 11.39 -0.64
N ASP A 276 1.88 11.72 -0.52
CA ASP A 276 2.56 12.66 -1.42
C ASP A 276 2.67 12.16 -2.86
N ILE A 277 2.66 10.84 -3.08
CA ILE A 277 2.75 10.23 -4.42
C ILE A 277 1.40 9.83 -5.00
N GLY A 278 0.30 10.16 -4.33
CA GLY A 278 -1.07 10.01 -4.83
C GLY A 278 -2.02 9.21 -3.94
N TRP A 279 -1.51 8.30 -3.11
CA TRP A 279 -2.36 7.33 -2.43
C TRP A 279 -3.29 7.97 -1.40
N GLU A 280 -4.58 7.65 -1.47
CA GLU A 280 -5.60 8.07 -0.53
C GLU A 280 -5.65 7.14 0.68
N ILE A 281 -5.09 7.58 1.81
CA ILE A 281 -4.97 6.74 3.01
C ILE A 281 -6.16 6.97 3.95
N THR A 282 -7.02 5.97 4.09
CA THR A 282 -8.11 6.07 5.09
C THR A 282 -7.55 5.99 6.50
N ALA A 283 -8.05 6.85 7.40
CA ALA A 283 -7.72 6.78 8.81
C ALA A 283 -8.17 5.43 9.40
N VAL A 284 -7.30 4.77 10.16
CA VAL A 284 -7.69 3.59 10.94
C VAL A 284 -8.84 4.00 11.87
N PRO A 285 -9.99 3.32 11.85
CA PRO A 285 -11.02 3.58 12.86
C PRO A 285 -10.39 3.33 14.22
N GLU A 286 -10.29 4.36 15.05
CA GLU A 286 -9.94 4.22 16.46
C GLU A 286 -10.71 3.03 17.05
N PRO A 287 -10.07 2.09 17.77
CA PRO A 287 -10.76 0.95 18.34
C PRO A 287 -11.85 1.47 19.30
N THR A 288 -13.07 1.56 18.79
CA THR A 288 -14.27 2.04 19.49
C THR A 288 -14.76 1.03 20.55
N GLY A 289 -13.90 0.08 20.96
CA GLY A 289 -14.22 -1.01 21.87
C GLY A 289 -13.93 -0.76 23.35
N LEU A 290 -12.99 0.14 23.72
CA LEU A 290 -12.59 0.30 25.14
C LEU A 290 -13.26 1.49 25.85
N ALA A 291 -13.70 2.52 25.13
CA ALA A 291 -14.41 3.65 25.73
C ALA A 291 -15.90 3.35 26.04
N VAL A 292 -16.53 2.44 25.28
CA VAL A 292 -17.93 2.04 25.51
C VAL A 292 -18.06 1.06 26.69
N MET A 293 -17.04 0.24 26.96
CA MET A 293 -17.12 -0.74 28.06
C MET A 293 -16.96 -0.09 29.46
N MET A 294 -16.26 1.05 29.54
CA MET A 294 -16.16 1.83 30.80
C MET A 294 -17.42 2.65 31.10
N SER A 295 -18.16 3.09 30.07
CA SER A 295 -19.42 3.83 30.27
C SER A 295 -20.58 2.91 30.69
N VAL A 296 -20.61 1.65 30.24
CA VAL A 296 -21.63 0.66 30.68
C VAL A 296 -21.40 0.20 32.13
N MET A 297 -20.15 0.01 32.58
CA MET A 297 -19.88 -0.37 33.98
C MET A 297 -20.18 0.75 34.98
N THR A 298 -20.02 2.02 34.59
CA THR A 298 -20.33 3.17 35.46
C THR A 298 -21.85 3.37 35.64
N ILE A 299 -22.65 3.01 34.63
CA ILE A 299 -24.11 3.07 34.69
C ILE A 299 -24.69 1.89 35.52
N MET A 300 -24.11 0.69 35.43
CA MET A 300 -24.56 -0.47 36.22
C MET A 300 -24.15 -0.41 37.72
N TRP A 301 -23.09 0.33 38.06
CA TRP A 301 -22.73 0.55 39.47
C TRP A 301 -23.64 1.61 40.15
N ARG A 302 -24.13 2.60 39.41
CA ARG A 302 -25.07 3.62 39.91
C ARG A 302 -26.52 3.12 40.03
N SER A 303 -26.94 2.13 39.24
CA SER A 303 -28.30 1.56 39.32
C SER A 303 -28.48 0.49 40.41
N ARG A 304 -27.38 0.04 41.05
CA ARG A 304 -27.40 -0.91 42.19
C ARG A 304 -27.32 -0.25 43.57
N ARG A 305 -27.37 1.08 43.65
CA ARG A 305 -27.39 1.84 44.93
C ARG A 305 -28.60 2.78 45.06
N ARG A 306 -29.76 2.36 44.60
CA ARG A 306 -31.06 2.95 44.97
C ARG A 306 -32.01 1.85 45.39
#